data_AF-A0A933ZVS1-F1
#
_entry.id   AF-A0A933ZVS1-F1
#
_cell.length_a   1.000
_cell.length_b   1.000
_cell.length_c   1.000
_cell.angle_alpha   90.00
_cell.angle_beta   90.00
_cell.angle_gamma   90.00
#
_symmetry.space_group_name_H-M   'P 1'
#
loop_
_entity.id
_entity.type
_entity.pdbx_description
1 polymer ?
#
loop_
_entity_poly.entity_id
_entity_poly.type
_entity_poly.pdbx_seq_one_letter_code
_entity_poly.pdbx_strand_id
1 'polypeptide(L)'
;MTAHKDLKNIIRERQSKTGESYMAARVHVLRARTELLGLPEGLAPSEQRERVDAIVLKVNRRSVRVRIPSENAQVTFRSSASSEVVPGHVVTLVVRKRWTWRDVAYASGSIENPRIDIPKLGLSPLPLREFDCAHDLRSTSEPFTSPDPYAPLWRSLTATPRACYDMDPIAWGAFPDARDIDDNPTCDASELAEDGDVEGARKLLMSALLRDLRCIDAHVHLGNLEFDRSPARAMVHYEIGIRIGELSLPPRFDGVLLWGRIYNRPFLRALYNYGLCLWRLGRAPEAQMVFERILAFNPNDNQGARFCWDLLRRGGAWEELRDRERGGSRDGHLH
;
A
#
# COMPACT_ATOMS: atom_id res chain seq x y z
N MET A 1 -10.47 -20.98 -38.97
CA MET A 1 -11.40 -20.61 -37.86
C MET A 1 -11.22 -21.63 -36.76
N THR A 2 -10.80 -21.21 -35.57
CA THR A 2 -10.11 -22.08 -34.60
C THR A 2 -11.06 -23.05 -33.88
N ALA A 3 -10.60 -24.29 -33.64
CA ALA A 3 -11.31 -25.37 -32.91
C ALA A 3 -11.94 -24.95 -31.55
N HIS A 4 -11.47 -23.83 -31.00
CA HIS A 4 -11.99 -23.20 -29.79
C HIS A 4 -13.37 -22.55 -29.98
N LYS A 5 -13.71 -22.06 -31.19
CA LYS A 5 -15.04 -21.54 -31.55
C LYS A 5 -16.06 -22.68 -31.68
N ASP A 6 -15.65 -23.81 -32.25
CA ASP A 6 -16.52 -25.00 -32.40
C ASP A 6 -16.89 -25.62 -31.06
N LEU A 7 -15.93 -25.79 -30.15
CA LEU A 7 -16.20 -26.40 -28.84
C LEU A 7 -17.22 -25.60 -28.02
N LYS A 8 -17.16 -24.25 -28.09
CA LYS A 8 -18.10 -23.38 -27.37
C LYS A 8 -19.52 -23.48 -27.92
N ASN A 9 -19.65 -23.63 -29.24
CA ASN A 9 -20.95 -23.82 -29.90
C ASN A 9 -21.56 -25.16 -29.53
N ILE A 10 -20.78 -26.25 -29.55
CA ILE A 10 -21.23 -27.60 -29.15
C ILE A 10 -21.73 -27.61 -27.68
N ILE A 11 -21.02 -26.93 -26.78
CA ILE A 11 -21.45 -26.82 -25.37
C ILE A 11 -22.77 -26.06 -25.25
N ARG A 12 -22.94 -24.95 -25.98
CA ARG A 12 -24.17 -24.15 -25.98
C ARG A 12 -25.35 -24.91 -26.59
N GLU A 13 -25.11 -25.68 -27.64
CA GLU A 13 -26.13 -26.50 -28.28
C GLU A 13 -26.62 -27.60 -27.34
N ARG A 14 -25.71 -28.29 -26.62
CA ARG A 14 -26.10 -29.25 -25.59
C ARG A 14 -26.88 -28.58 -24.47
N GLN A 15 -26.40 -27.45 -23.94
CA GLN A 15 -27.10 -26.70 -22.90
C GLN A 15 -28.55 -26.36 -23.32
N SER A 16 -28.77 -25.96 -24.57
CA SER A 16 -30.12 -25.69 -25.09
C SER A 16 -30.97 -26.95 -25.22
N LYS A 17 -30.37 -28.11 -25.49
CA LYS A 17 -31.07 -29.40 -25.67
C LYS A 17 -31.40 -30.08 -24.34
N THR A 18 -30.53 -29.97 -23.34
CA THR A 18 -30.63 -30.72 -22.08
C THR A 18 -31.13 -29.87 -20.90
N GLY A 19 -31.15 -28.54 -21.03
CA GLY A 19 -31.46 -27.63 -19.92
C GLY A 19 -30.38 -27.57 -18.82
N GLU A 20 -29.24 -28.25 -19.03
CA GLU A 20 -28.13 -28.30 -18.07
C GLU A 20 -27.44 -26.94 -17.93
N SER A 21 -26.81 -26.69 -16.77
CA SER A 21 -25.93 -25.52 -16.63
C SER A 21 -24.74 -25.63 -17.61
N TYR A 22 -24.20 -24.48 -18.04
CA TYR A 22 -23.08 -24.45 -18.99
C TYR A 22 -21.88 -25.28 -18.51
N MET A 23 -21.63 -25.34 -17.20
CA MET A 23 -20.56 -26.13 -16.62
C MET A 23 -20.82 -27.64 -16.72
N ALA A 24 -22.06 -28.09 -16.48
CA ALA A 24 -22.45 -29.49 -16.65
C ALA A 24 -22.39 -29.91 -18.12
N ALA A 25 -22.94 -29.10 -19.03
CA ALA A 25 -22.86 -29.34 -20.47
C ALA A 25 -21.39 -29.41 -20.96
N ARG A 26 -20.51 -28.56 -20.41
CA ARG A 26 -19.07 -28.57 -20.72
C ARG A 26 -18.39 -29.85 -20.26
N VAL A 27 -18.67 -30.35 -19.06
CA VAL A 27 -18.10 -31.60 -18.55
C VAL A 27 -18.51 -32.77 -19.42
N HIS A 28 -19.80 -32.87 -19.78
CA HIS A 28 -20.31 -33.95 -20.63
C HIS A 28 -19.73 -33.92 -22.05
N VAL A 29 -19.66 -32.74 -22.68
CA VAL A 29 -19.07 -32.60 -24.02
C VAL A 29 -17.58 -32.97 -24.01
N LEU A 30 -16.85 -32.58 -22.96
CA LEU A 30 -15.44 -32.96 -22.83
C LEU A 30 -15.27 -34.46 -22.57
N ARG A 31 -16.13 -35.07 -21.75
CA ARG A 31 -16.08 -36.51 -21.47
C ARG A 31 -16.33 -37.35 -22.73
N ALA A 32 -17.40 -37.05 -23.46
CA ALA A 32 -17.72 -37.71 -24.73
C ALA A 32 -16.59 -37.56 -25.76
N ARG A 33 -15.93 -36.39 -25.78
CA ARG A 33 -14.77 -36.14 -26.64
C ARG A 33 -13.54 -36.96 -26.23
N THR A 34 -13.30 -37.14 -24.93
CA THR A 34 -12.21 -37.98 -24.41
C THR A 34 -12.44 -39.44 -24.74
N GLU A 35 -13.67 -39.93 -24.61
CA GLU A 35 -14.10 -41.30 -24.99
C GLU A 35 -13.91 -41.55 -26.48
N LEU A 36 -14.35 -40.62 -27.34
CA LEU A 36 -14.17 -40.70 -28.81
C LEU A 36 -12.70 -40.70 -29.25
N LEU A 37 -11.82 -40.07 -28.47
CA LEU A 37 -10.39 -39.95 -28.81
C LEU A 37 -9.52 -41.02 -28.14
N GLY A 38 -10.10 -41.94 -27.37
CA GLY A 38 -9.35 -43.00 -26.69
C GLY A 38 -8.28 -42.50 -25.70
N LEU A 39 -8.46 -41.29 -25.16
CA LEU A 39 -7.55 -40.73 -24.17
C LEU A 39 -7.85 -41.35 -22.80
N PRO A 40 -6.85 -41.83 -22.04
CA PRO A 40 -7.08 -42.49 -20.76
C PRO A 40 -7.85 -41.57 -19.81
N GLU A 41 -8.86 -42.13 -19.10
CA GLU A 41 -9.58 -41.42 -18.04
C GLU A 41 -8.55 -40.87 -17.05
N GLY A 42 -8.51 -39.54 -16.95
CA GLY A 42 -7.55 -38.85 -16.10
C GLY A 42 -7.67 -39.35 -14.68
N LEU A 43 -6.58 -39.98 -14.19
CA LEU A 43 -6.31 -40.17 -12.76
C LEU A 43 -6.79 -38.93 -12.01
N ALA A 44 -7.70 -39.10 -11.06
CA ALA A 44 -8.05 -38.04 -10.13
C ALA A 44 -6.73 -37.50 -9.54
N PRO A 45 -6.35 -36.23 -9.77
CA PRO A 45 -5.08 -35.74 -9.29
C PRO A 45 -5.13 -35.80 -7.77
N SER A 46 -4.16 -36.49 -7.15
CA SER A 46 -3.83 -36.27 -5.75
C SER A 46 -3.71 -34.76 -5.56
N GLU A 47 -4.64 -34.12 -4.85
CA GLU A 47 -4.70 -32.67 -4.70
C GLU A 47 -3.60 -32.15 -3.74
N GLN A 48 -2.34 -32.47 -4.01
CA GLN A 48 -1.25 -31.62 -3.56
C GLN A 48 -1.25 -30.37 -4.43
N ARG A 49 -2.16 -29.45 -4.09
CA ARG A 49 -2.16 -28.10 -4.63
C ARG A 49 -0.87 -27.45 -4.20
N GLU A 50 -0.09 -27.00 -5.17
CA GLU A 50 1.16 -26.30 -4.92
C GLU A 50 0.90 -25.06 -4.08
N ARG A 51 1.65 -24.93 -2.98
CA ARG A 51 1.60 -23.78 -2.08
C ARG A 51 2.91 -23.01 -2.22
N VAL A 52 2.83 -21.75 -2.62
CA VAL A 52 4.02 -20.92 -2.86
C VAL A 52 3.83 -19.53 -2.25
N ASP A 53 4.84 -19.04 -1.56
CA ASP A 53 4.86 -17.67 -1.06
C ASP A 53 5.11 -16.69 -2.22
N ALA A 54 4.35 -15.60 -2.26
CA ALA A 54 4.46 -14.59 -3.29
C ALA A 54 4.26 -13.19 -2.71
N ILE A 55 4.85 -12.20 -3.37
CA ILE A 55 4.77 -10.79 -3.00
C ILE A 55 3.73 -10.13 -3.89
N VAL A 56 2.75 -9.46 -3.31
CA VAL A 56 1.74 -8.69 -4.05
C VAL A 56 2.36 -7.39 -4.56
N LEU A 57 2.36 -7.18 -5.88
CA LEU A 57 2.89 -5.98 -6.52
C LEU A 57 1.79 -4.99 -6.91
N LYS A 58 0.65 -5.52 -7.36
CA LYS A 58 -0.50 -4.73 -7.82
C LYS A 58 -1.77 -5.53 -7.66
N VAL A 59 -2.84 -4.87 -7.25
CA VAL A 59 -4.17 -5.47 -7.09
C VAL A 59 -5.11 -4.90 -8.14
N ASN A 60 -5.78 -5.78 -8.88
CA ASN A 60 -6.85 -5.43 -9.80
C ASN A 60 -8.15 -6.09 -9.32
N ARG A 61 -9.28 -5.70 -9.91
CA ARG A 61 -10.63 -6.13 -9.48
C ARG A 61 -10.83 -7.64 -9.30
N ARG A 62 -10.16 -8.50 -10.10
CA ARG A 62 -10.30 -9.97 -10.06
C ARG A 62 -8.95 -10.71 -10.11
N SER A 63 -7.86 -9.99 -9.95
CA SER A 63 -6.52 -10.57 -10.08
C SER A 63 -5.47 -9.71 -9.41
N VAL A 64 -4.48 -10.37 -8.84
CA VAL A 64 -3.29 -9.74 -8.27
C VAL A 64 -2.09 -10.04 -9.16
N ARG A 65 -1.28 -9.03 -9.41
CA ARG A 65 0.06 -9.21 -9.98
C ARG A 65 0.99 -9.50 -8.81
N VAL A 66 1.68 -10.63 -8.89
CA VAL A 66 2.57 -11.10 -7.82
C VAL A 66 3.95 -11.39 -8.37
N ARG A 67 4.98 -11.29 -7.52
CA ARG A 67 6.30 -11.85 -7.78
C ARG A 67 6.50 -13.07 -6.89
N ILE A 68 6.88 -14.18 -7.50
CA ILE A 68 7.22 -15.41 -6.78
C ILE A 68 8.76 -15.43 -6.64
N PRO A 69 9.33 -15.27 -5.42
CA PRO A 69 10.77 -15.18 -5.25
C PRO A 69 11.56 -16.37 -5.82
N SER A 70 11.01 -17.58 -5.71
CA SER A 70 11.64 -18.81 -6.23
C SER A 70 11.67 -18.91 -7.75
N GLU A 71 10.81 -18.18 -8.46
CA GLU A 71 10.69 -18.25 -9.92
C GLU A 71 11.31 -17.03 -10.63
N ASN A 72 11.74 -16.02 -9.85
CA ASN A 72 12.19 -14.70 -10.33
C ASN A 72 11.28 -14.11 -11.43
N ALA A 73 9.98 -14.42 -11.37
CA ALA A 73 9.01 -14.09 -12.40
C ALA A 73 7.78 -13.42 -11.79
N GLN A 74 7.17 -12.53 -12.56
CA GLN A 74 5.88 -11.96 -12.21
C GLN A 74 4.74 -12.78 -12.83
N VAL A 75 3.74 -13.10 -12.01
CA VAL A 75 2.57 -13.88 -12.41
C VAL A 75 1.32 -13.05 -12.17
N THR A 76 0.38 -13.10 -13.12
CA THR A 76 -0.97 -12.59 -12.87
C THR A 76 -1.83 -13.69 -12.27
N PHE A 77 -2.10 -13.60 -10.96
CA PHE A 77 -2.85 -14.58 -10.20
C PHE A 77 -4.32 -14.17 -10.06
N ARG A 78 -5.24 -15.00 -10.57
CA ARG A 78 -6.69 -14.78 -10.47
C ARG A 78 -7.23 -15.41 -9.19
N SER A 79 -7.90 -14.61 -8.37
CA SER A 79 -8.55 -15.06 -7.14
C SER A 79 -9.77 -14.20 -6.82
N SER A 80 -10.76 -14.76 -6.14
CA SER A 80 -11.90 -14.02 -5.59
C SER A 80 -11.52 -13.16 -4.39
N ALA A 81 -10.47 -13.53 -3.66
CA ALA A 81 -9.95 -12.81 -2.49
C ALA A 81 -8.97 -11.67 -2.86
N SER A 82 -8.96 -11.22 -4.12
CA SER A 82 -8.00 -10.19 -4.55
C SER A 82 -8.18 -8.85 -3.80
N SER A 83 -9.39 -8.55 -3.32
CA SER A 83 -9.66 -7.35 -2.53
C SER A 83 -9.13 -7.41 -1.09
N GLU A 84 -8.77 -8.58 -0.58
CA GLU A 84 -8.34 -8.78 0.81
C GLU A 84 -6.84 -8.50 1.01
N VAL A 85 -6.11 -8.24 -0.07
CA VAL A 85 -4.67 -8.01 -0.05
C VAL A 85 -4.33 -6.65 -0.63
N VAL A 86 -3.14 -6.16 -0.29
CA VAL A 86 -2.60 -4.88 -0.75
C VAL A 86 -1.19 -5.09 -1.31
N PRO A 87 -0.70 -4.21 -2.19
CA PRO A 87 0.71 -4.23 -2.60
C PRO A 87 1.66 -4.19 -1.40
N GLY A 88 2.74 -4.96 -1.44
CA GLY A 88 3.69 -5.13 -0.34
C GLY A 88 3.34 -6.25 0.66
N HIS A 89 2.15 -6.86 0.57
CA HIS A 89 1.89 -8.10 1.30
C HIS A 89 2.73 -9.26 0.75
N VAL A 90 3.16 -10.13 1.67
CA VAL A 90 3.52 -11.51 1.36
C VAL A 90 2.31 -12.39 1.62
N VAL A 91 1.99 -13.24 0.66
CA VAL A 91 0.83 -14.14 0.69
C VAL A 91 1.26 -15.55 0.36
N THR A 92 0.50 -16.54 0.82
CA THR A 92 0.65 -17.92 0.38
C THR A 92 -0.39 -18.21 -0.71
N LEU A 93 0.07 -18.45 -1.92
CA LEU A 93 -0.77 -18.82 -3.05
C LEU A 93 -0.99 -20.33 -3.04
N VAL A 94 -2.26 -20.76 -3.07
CA VAL A 94 -2.61 -22.16 -3.31
C VAL A 94 -3.00 -22.30 -4.77
N VAL A 95 -2.07 -22.77 -5.59
CA VAL A 95 -2.20 -22.78 -7.04
C VAL A 95 -3.09 -23.94 -7.48
N ARG A 96 -4.19 -23.61 -8.17
CA ARG A 96 -5.09 -24.59 -8.79
C ARG A 96 -4.73 -24.85 -10.25
N LYS A 97 -4.30 -23.81 -10.96
CA LYS A 97 -3.98 -23.88 -12.39
C LYS A 97 -2.96 -22.82 -12.76
N ARG A 98 -1.99 -23.19 -13.61
CA ARG A 98 -1.08 -22.29 -14.31
C ARG A 98 -1.34 -22.33 -15.82
N TRP A 99 -1.10 -21.22 -16.51
CA TRP A 99 -1.10 -21.16 -17.97
C TRP A 99 -0.29 -19.95 -18.43
N THR A 100 0.21 -20.02 -19.65
CA THR A 100 0.89 -18.89 -20.31
C THR A 100 -0.01 -18.35 -21.41
N TRP A 101 -0.08 -17.02 -21.56
CA TRP A 101 -0.79 -16.38 -22.66
C TRP A 101 -0.01 -15.17 -23.13
N ARG A 102 0.34 -15.14 -24.43
CA ARG A 102 1.22 -14.11 -25.03
C ARG A 102 2.50 -13.89 -24.21
N ASP A 103 3.17 -15.00 -23.87
CA ASP A 103 4.42 -15.02 -23.07
C ASP A 103 4.31 -14.45 -21.66
N VAL A 104 3.09 -14.17 -21.18
CA VAL A 104 2.82 -13.75 -19.81
C VAL A 104 2.34 -14.94 -19.00
N ALA A 105 2.95 -15.15 -17.83
CA ALA A 105 2.56 -16.18 -16.88
C ALA A 105 1.29 -15.79 -16.12
N TYR A 106 0.34 -16.72 -16.06
CA TYR A 106 -0.89 -16.60 -15.29
C TYR A 106 -1.10 -17.81 -14.40
N ALA A 107 -1.76 -17.58 -13.27
CA ALA A 107 -2.20 -18.62 -12.37
C ALA A 107 -3.57 -18.30 -11.77
N SER A 108 -4.22 -19.29 -11.17
CA SER A 108 -5.47 -19.10 -10.43
C SER A 108 -5.54 -20.01 -9.23
N GLY A 109 -6.21 -19.56 -8.17
CA GLY A 109 -6.38 -20.31 -6.93
C GLY A 109 -6.85 -19.43 -5.77
N SER A 110 -6.62 -19.90 -4.53
CA SER A 110 -6.85 -19.10 -3.32
C SER A 110 -5.59 -18.35 -2.91
N ILE A 111 -5.81 -17.20 -2.25
CA ILE A 111 -4.79 -16.42 -1.57
C ILE A 111 -5.02 -16.63 -0.08
N GLU A 112 -4.00 -17.05 0.64
CA GLU A 112 -4.05 -17.34 2.07
C GLU A 112 -2.93 -16.59 2.80
N ASN A 113 -3.09 -16.42 4.12
CA ASN A 113 -2.06 -15.87 5.02
C ASN A 113 -1.42 -14.54 4.55
N PRO A 114 -2.22 -13.49 4.26
CA PRO A 114 -1.68 -12.17 3.97
C PRO A 114 -0.98 -11.60 5.20
N ARG A 115 0.27 -11.16 5.03
CA ARG A 115 1.09 -10.62 6.11
C ARG A 115 2.10 -9.60 5.60
N ILE A 116 2.58 -8.76 6.51
CA ILE A 116 3.68 -7.85 6.26
C ILE A 116 4.99 -8.54 6.67
N ASP A 117 5.82 -8.85 5.69
CA ASP A 117 7.12 -9.54 5.87
C ASP A 117 8.15 -8.84 4.98
N ILE A 118 8.68 -7.72 5.51
CA ILE A 118 9.57 -6.81 4.77
C ILE A 118 10.86 -7.50 4.29
N PRO A 119 11.55 -8.34 5.09
CA PRO A 119 12.72 -9.07 4.61
C PRO A 119 12.41 -9.94 3.38
N LYS A 120 11.24 -10.61 3.35
CA LYS A 120 10.82 -11.42 2.18
C LYS A 120 10.53 -10.59 0.94
N LEU A 121 10.33 -9.27 1.05
CA LEU A 121 10.19 -8.41 -0.13
C LEU A 121 11.50 -8.34 -0.93
N GLY A 122 12.66 -8.60 -0.31
CA GLY A 122 13.95 -8.55 -1.00
C GLY A 122 14.21 -7.20 -1.66
N LEU A 123 13.80 -6.11 -1.01
CA LEU A 123 14.00 -4.75 -1.46
C LEU A 123 15.37 -4.26 -0.98
N SER A 124 16.14 -3.65 -1.88
CA SER A 124 17.32 -2.89 -1.47
C SER A 124 16.87 -1.60 -0.77
N PRO A 125 17.40 -1.27 0.42
CA PRO A 125 17.15 0.01 1.07
C PRO A 125 17.42 1.17 0.12
N LEU A 126 16.56 2.20 0.17
CA LEU A 126 16.81 3.45 -0.54
C LEU A 126 17.91 4.23 0.17
N PRO A 127 18.87 4.85 -0.55
CA PRO A 127 19.93 5.61 0.09
C PRO A 127 19.33 6.80 0.85
N LEU A 128 19.87 7.05 2.04
CA LEU A 128 19.54 8.21 2.83
C LEU A 128 20.61 9.26 2.61
N ARG A 129 20.24 10.45 2.13
CA ARG A 129 21.19 11.52 1.84
C ARG A 129 21.30 12.45 3.04
N GLU A 130 22.42 12.40 3.74
CA GLU A 130 22.78 13.45 4.69
C GLU A 130 23.06 14.75 3.93
N PHE A 131 22.61 15.87 4.47
CA PHE A 131 22.97 17.19 3.96
C PHE A 131 23.52 18.03 5.11
N ASP A 132 24.40 18.98 4.79
CA ASP A 132 25.05 19.82 5.79
C ASP A 132 24.00 20.62 6.56
N CYS A 133 23.69 20.13 7.76
CA CYS A 133 22.75 20.73 8.68
C CYS A 133 23.05 20.24 10.10
N ALA A 134 24.24 20.54 10.61
CA ALA A 134 24.31 20.85 12.04
C ALA A 134 23.46 22.11 12.31
N HIS A 135 22.16 22.01 12.06
CA HIS A 135 21.16 23.05 12.20
C HIS A 135 20.88 23.12 13.69
N ASP A 136 21.12 24.29 14.26
CA ASP A 136 20.42 24.65 15.47
C ASP A 136 18.92 24.69 15.11
N LEU A 137 18.21 23.59 15.41
CA LEU A 137 16.80 23.45 15.12
C LEU A 137 15.97 24.59 15.76
N ARG A 138 16.48 25.25 16.80
CA ARG A 138 15.82 26.42 17.41
C ARG A 138 15.95 27.68 16.57
N SER A 139 17.02 27.81 15.80
CA SER A 139 17.25 28.96 14.93
C SER A 139 16.33 28.97 13.70
N THR A 140 15.81 27.80 13.30
CA THR A 140 15.00 27.64 12.10
C THR A 140 13.57 27.17 12.35
N SER A 141 13.27 26.65 13.54
CA SER A 141 11.88 26.31 13.90
C SER A 141 11.21 27.53 14.49
N GLU A 142 9.98 27.80 14.06
CA GLU A 142 9.21 28.90 14.62
C GLU A 142 8.94 28.64 16.11
N PRO A 143 9.20 29.63 16.99
CA PRO A 143 8.86 29.49 18.40
C PRO A 143 7.34 29.38 18.55
N PHE A 144 6.90 28.49 19.42
CA PHE A 144 5.48 28.35 19.72
C PHE A 144 4.89 29.62 20.34
N THR A 145 3.61 29.87 20.10
CA THR A 145 2.87 30.92 20.81
C THR A 145 2.51 30.44 22.21
N SER A 146 3.01 31.11 23.24
CA SER A 146 2.73 30.73 24.62
C SER A 146 1.30 31.12 25.03
N PRO A 147 0.52 30.23 25.66
CA PRO A 147 0.90 28.87 26.10
C PRO A 147 0.71 27.79 25.00
N ASP A 148 1.78 27.06 24.67
CA ASP A 148 1.72 25.85 23.81
C ASP A 148 2.14 24.60 24.62
N PRO A 149 1.29 23.58 24.75
CA PRO A 149 1.60 22.32 25.44
C PRO A 149 2.79 21.54 24.87
N TYR A 150 3.12 21.75 23.59
CA TYR A 150 4.27 21.12 22.92
C TYR A 150 5.61 21.76 23.31
N ALA A 151 5.60 22.97 23.88
CA ALA A 151 6.80 23.72 24.23
C ALA A 151 7.86 22.93 25.02
N PRO A 152 7.54 22.15 26.08
CA PRO A 152 8.56 21.41 26.82
C PRO A 152 9.22 20.31 25.96
N LEU A 153 8.42 19.58 25.18
CA LEU A 153 8.92 18.52 24.31
C LEU A 153 9.78 19.12 23.18
N TRP A 154 9.31 20.17 22.53
CA TRP A 154 10.07 20.89 21.51
C TRP A 154 11.44 21.35 22.04
N ARG A 155 11.51 21.93 23.24
CA ARG A 155 12.79 22.34 23.86
C ARG A 155 13.73 21.14 24.05
N SER A 156 13.21 19.98 24.41
CA SER A 156 14.01 18.76 24.53
C SER A 156 14.54 18.30 23.16
N LEU A 157 13.65 18.21 22.16
CA LEU A 157 13.96 17.72 20.81
C LEU A 157 14.90 18.64 20.00
N THR A 158 15.02 19.90 20.43
CA THR A 158 15.86 20.93 19.80
C THR A 158 17.00 21.39 20.72
N ALA A 159 17.28 20.67 21.81
CA ALA A 159 18.34 21.05 22.75
C ALA A 159 19.75 20.91 22.18
N THR A 160 19.93 20.00 21.21
CA THR A 160 21.23 19.74 20.57
C THR A 160 21.05 19.69 19.05
N PRO A 161 22.06 20.09 18.27
CA PRO A 161 22.07 19.88 16.83
C PRO A 161 21.95 18.39 16.50
N ARG A 162 21.20 18.05 15.45
CA ARG A 162 21.00 16.68 14.97
C ARG A 162 21.22 16.64 13.46
N ALA A 163 21.83 15.57 12.97
CA ALA A 163 22.01 15.36 11.53
C ALA A 163 20.63 15.26 10.84
N CYS A 164 20.50 15.91 9.69
CA CYS A 164 19.28 15.86 8.88
C CYS A 164 19.52 15.10 7.61
N TYR A 165 18.45 14.47 7.18
CA TYR A 165 18.49 13.54 6.07
C TYR A 165 17.33 13.80 5.13
N ASP A 166 17.59 13.53 3.85
CA ASP A 166 16.58 13.39 2.82
C ASP A 166 16.44 11.92 2.46
N MET A 167 15.20 11.44 2.43
CA MET A 167 14.88 10.19 1.77
C MET A 167 15.06 10.30 0.25
N ASP A 168 15.25 9.16 -0.39
CA ASP A 168 15.41 9.05 -1.84
C ASP A 168 14.14 9.51 -2.60
N PRO A 169 14.29 10.17 -3.76
CA PRO A 169 13.16 10.63 -4.59
C PRO A 169 12.11 9.56 -4.94
N ILE A 170 12.51 8.28 -5.01
CA ILE A 170 11.58 7.16 -5.25
C ILE A 170 10.48 7.11 -4.20
N ALA A 171 10.78 7.46 -2.94
CA ALA A 171 9.79 7.48 -1.86
C ALA A 171 8.61 8.43 -2.17
N TRP A 172 8.87 9.50 -2.92
CA TRP A 172 7.92 10.53 -3.34
C TRP A 172 7.25 10.24 -4.70
N GLY A 173 7.67 9.19 -5.41
CA GLY A 173 7.16 8.89 -6.75
C GLY A 173 7.98 9.49 -7.90
N ALA A 174 9.11 10.16 -7.59
CA ALA A 174 10.05 10.64 -8.59
C ALA A 174 10.99 9.50 -9.00
N PHE A 175 10.64 8.82 -10.10
CA PHE A 175 11.37 7.64 -10.57
C PHE A 175 12.53 8.01 -11.51
N PRO A 176 13.70 7.32 -11.44
CA PRO A 176 14.87 7.65 -12.26
C PRO A 176 14.67 7.53 -13.78
N ASP A 177 13.74 6.67 -14.22
CA ASP A 177 13.41 6.43 -15.63
C ASP A 177 12.22 7.28 -16.12
N ALA A 178 11.80 8.30 -15.34
CA ALA A 178 10.78 9.25 -15.75
C ALA A 178 11.22 10.05 -16.98
N ARG A 179 10.28 10.29 -17.91
CA ARG A 179 10.56 11.05 -19.14
C ARG A 179 10.49 12.55 -18.93
N ASP A 180 9.68 12.97 -17.96
CA ASP A 180 9.49 14.36 -17.56
C ASP A 180 9.95 14.53 -16.11
N ILE A 181 10.58 15.66 -15.80
CA ILE A 181 11.00 16.00 -14.44
C ILE A 181 9.79 16.23 -13.52
N ASP A 182 8.66 16.60 -14.11
CA ASP A 182 7.40 16.82 -13.41
C ASP A 182 6.50 15.56 -13.35
N ASP A 183 6.94 14.43 -13.94
CA ASP A 183 6.20 13.14 -13.87
C ASP A 183 6.21 12.61 -12.44
N ASN A 184 5.12 12.87 -11.72
CA ASN A 184 4.85 12.28 -10.42
C ASN A 184 3.46 11.62 -10.39
N PRO A 185 3.38 10.29 -10.60
CA PRO A 185 2.11 9.59 -10.64
C PRO A 185 1.35 9.59 -9.31
N THR A 186 1.98 9.94 -8.18
CA THR A 186 1.26 10.06 -6.90
C THR A 186 0.60 11.43 -6.73
N CYS A 187 1.20 12.49 -7.28
CA CYS A 187 0.57 13.81 -7.40
C CYS A 187 -0.65 13.73 -8.32
N ASP A 188 -0.49 13.20 -9.55
CA ASP A 188 -1.59 13.00 -10.49
C ASP A 188 -2.73 12.16 -9.88
N ALA A 189 -2.38 11.13 -9.09
CA ALA A 189 -3.37 10.33 -8.40
C ALA A 189 -4.11 11.08 -7.29
N SER A 190 -3.44 12.01 -6.59
CA SER A 190 -4.09 12.88 -5.61
C SER A 190 -5.11 13.79 -6.28
N GLU A 191 -4.71 14.45 -7.37
CA GLU A 191 -5.57 15.34 -8.15
C GLU A 191 -6.80 14.60 -8.68
N LEU A 192 -6.61 13.42 -9.28
CA LEU A 192 -7.74 12.58 -9.72
C LEU A 192 -8.69 12.20 -8.56
N ALA A 193 -8.15 11.91 -7.37
CA ALA A 193 -8.97 11.56 -6.23
C ALA A 193 -9.77 12.77 -5.70
N GLU A 194 -9.16 13.96 -5.69
CA GLU A 194 -9.80 15.23 -5.33
C GLU A 194 -10.92 15.61 -6.30
N ASP A 195 -10.72 15.34 -7.60
CA ASP A 195 -11.74 15.48 -8.65
C ASP A 195 -12.82 14.38 -8.62
N GLY A 196 -12.67 13.39 -7.73
CA GLY A 196 -13.63 12.29 -7.53
C GLY A 196 -13.39 11.05 -8.41
N ASP A 197 -12.37 11.03 -9.28
CA ASP A 197 -11.95 9.84 -10.02
C ASP A 197 -11.04 8.92 -9.16
N VAL A 198 -11.65 8.35 -8.13
CA VAL A 198 -10.99 7.39 -7.22
C VAL A 198 -10.44 6.16 -7.94
N GLU A 199 -11.09 5.71 -9.02
CA GLU A 199 -10.64 4.54 -9.78
C GLU A 199 -9.44 4.86 -10.68
N GLY A 200 -9.39 6.07 -11.26
CA GLY A 200 -8.24 6.61 -11.97
C GLY A 200 -7.03 6.74 -11.05
N ALA A 201 -7.22 7.41 -9.91
CA ALA A 201 -6.21 7.54 -8.85
C ALA A 201 -5.64 6.17 -8.45
N ARG A 202 -6.52 5.21 -8.11
CA ARG A 202 -6.10 3.85 -7.74
C ARG A 202 -5.28 3.17 -8.83
N LYS A 203 -5.61 3.33 -10.12
CA LYS A 203 -4.85 2.73 -11.22
C LYS A 203 -3.44 3.29 -11.34
N LEU A 204 -3.26 4.60 -11.16
CA LEU A 204 -1.95 5.25 -11.17
C LEU A 204 -1.09 4.75 -10.01
N LEU A 205 -1.62 4.76 -8.79
CA LEU A 205 -0.93 4.29 -7.59
C LEU A 205 -0.50 2.82 -7.70
N MET A 206 -1.40 1.97 -8.20
CA MET A 206 -1.09 0.55 -8.47
C MET A 206 -0.01 0.37 -9.54
N SER A 207 0.12 1.30 -10.48
CA SER A 207 1.14 1.26 -11.53
C SER A 207 2.48 1.79 -11.00
N ALA A 208 2.47 2.82 -10.15
CA ALA A 208 3.66 3.29 -9.42
C ALA A 208 4.26 2.16 -8.56
N LEU A 209 3.43 1.42 -7.81
CA LEU A 209 3.89 0.30 -6.97
C LEU A 209 4.35 -0.92 -7.78
N LEU A 210 3.79 -1.12 -8.98
CA LEU A 210 4.29 -2.14 -9.91
C LEU A 210 5.66 -1.77 -10.47
N ARG A 211 5.93 -0.47 -10.65
CA ARG A 211 7.24 0.07 -11.09
C ARG A 211 8.27 -0.07 -9.98
N ASP A 212 7.96 0.43 -8.78
CA ASP A 212 8.78 0.23 -7.59
C ASP A 212 7.92 0.20 -6.31
N LEU A 213 7.98 -0.91 -5.58
CA LEU A 213 7.28 -1.05 -4.30
C LEU A 213 7.77 -0.07 -3.23
N ARG A 214 8.96 0.52 -3.42
CA ARG A 214 9.57 1.48 -2.50
C ARG A 214 8.98 2.90 -2.61
N CYS A 215 8.03 3.12 -3.53
CA CYS A 215 7.24 4.34 -3.56
C CYS A 215 6.30 4.42 -2.36
N ILE A 216 6.79 4.99 -1.25
CA ILE A 216 6.06 5.15 0.01
C ILE A 216 4.79 5.97 -0.20
N ASP A 217 4.87 7.03 -1.01
CA ASP A 217 3.74 7.94 -1.25
C ASP A 217 2.56 7.22 -1.91
N ALA A 218 2.84 6.26 -2.80
CA ALA A 218 1.79 5.47 -3.41
C ALA A 218 1.05 4.58 -2.40
N HIS A 219 1.76 4.04 -1.38
CA HIS A 219 1.12 3.35 -0.26
C HIS A 219 0.26 4.31 0.58
N VAL A 220 0.79 5.52 0.87
CA VAL A 220 0.04 6.54 1.62
C VAL A 220 -1.27 6.88 0.92
N HIS A 221 -1.24 7.22 -0.37
CA HIS A 221 -2.45 7.57 -1.10
C HIS A 221 -3.44 6.40 -1.20
N LEU A 222 -2.99 5.15 -1.37
CA LEU A 222 -3.87 3.99 -1.30
C LEU A 222 -4.52 3.81 0.10
N GLY A 223 -3.78 4.10 1.16
CA GLY A 223 -4.31 4.15 2.52
C GLY A 223 -5.38 5.23 2.66
N ASN A 224 -5.16 6.42 2.12
CA ASN A 224 -6.12 7.53 2.17
C ASN A 224 -7.45 7.15 1.51
N LEU A 225 -7.40 6.48 0.35
CA LEU A 225 -8.61 6.00 -0.36
C LEU A 225 -9.43 4.98 0.45
N GLU A 226 -8.82 4.29 1.42
CA GLU A 226 -9.48 3.31 2.28
C GLU A 226 -9.85 3.88 3.66
N PHE A 227 -9.22 4.98 4.09
CA PHE A 227 -9.22 5.45 5.48
C PHE A 227 -10.62 5.61 6.05
N ASP A 228 -11.50 6.35 5.37
CA ASP A 228 -12.86 6.60 5.85
C ASP A 228 -13.69 5.32 5.95
N ARG A 229 -13.53 4.42 4.97
CA ARG A 229 -14.31 3.17 4.87
C ARG A 229 -13.81 2.09 5.83
N SER A 230 -12.50 1.98 6.02
CA SER A 230 -11.88 0.96 6.84
C SER A 230 -10.51 1.42 7.35
N PRO A 231 -10.42 1.97 8.58
CA PRO A 231 -9.15 2.36 9.16
C PRO A 231 -8.21 1.17 9.32
N ALA A 232 -8.73 -0.04 9.56
CA ALA A 232 -7.92 -1.25 9.62
C ALA A 232 -7.22 -1.57 8.29
N ARG A 233 -7.91 -1.42 7.15
CA ARG A 233 -7.30 -1.62 5.82
C ARG A 233 -6.32 -0.51 5.46
N ALA A 234 -6.67 0.74 5.75
CA ALA A 234 -5.78 1.88 5.54
C ALA A 234 -4.47 1.75 6.35
N MET A 235 -4.59 1.28 7.60
CA MET A 235 -3.46 1.04 8.49
C MET A 235 -2.41 0.12 7.87
N VAL A 236 -2.84 -0.93 7.16
CA VAL A 236 -1.92 -1.87 6.48
C VAL A 236 -1.09 -1.16 5.41
N HIS A 237 -1.71 -0.29 4.61
CA HIS A 237 -0.99 0.49 3.59
C HIS A 237 0.07 1.39 4.23
N TYR A 238 -0.31 2.15 5.25
CA TYR A 238 0.64 3.03 5.95
C TYR A 238 1.77 2.24 6.61
N GLU A 239 1.45 1.10 7.24
CA GLU A 239 2.46 0.25 7.89
C GLU A 239 3.47 -0.31 6.90
N ILE A 240 3.03 -0.75 5.72
CA ILE A 240 3.95 -1.19 4.66
C ILE A 240 4.86 -0.05 4.24
N GLY A 241 4.32 1.16 3.99
CA GLY A 241 5.10 2.34 3.64
C GLY A 241 6.13 2.71 4.71
N ILE A 242 5.73 2.71 5.99
CA ILE A 242 6.62 2.96 7.13
C ILE A 242 7.74 1.92 7.16
N ARG A 243 7.41 0.62 7.17
CA ARG A 243 8.45 -0.40 7.33
C ARG A 243 9.38 -0.52 6.12
N ILE A 244 8.93 -0.14 4.92
CA ILE A 244 9.79 0.03 3.75
C ILE A 244 10.75 1.20 3.96
N GLY A 245 10.27 2.37 4.41
CA GLY A 245 11.12 3.53 4.71
C GLY A 245 12.14 3.26 5.82
N GLU A 246 11.77 2.45 6.81
CA GLU A 246 12.64 2.05 7.92
C GLU A 246 13.83 1.20 7.48
N LEU A 247 13.77 0.53 6.32
CA LEU A 247 14.93 -0.18 5.77
C LEU A 247 16.13 0.75 5.53
N SER A 248 15.86 2.01 5.27
CA SER A 248 16.87 3.04 4.99
C SER A 248 17.40 3.72 6.23
N LEU A 249 16.73 3.56 7.38
CA LEU A 249 17.13 4.22 8.62
C LEU A 249 18.14 3.33 9.37
N PRO A 250 19.27 3.88 9.82
CA PRO A 250 20.22 3.11 10.61
C PRO A 250 19.60 2.68 11.96
N PRO A 251 20.12 1.62 12.60
CA PRO A 251 19.69 1.25 13.94
C PRO A 251 19.85 2.42 14.91
N ARG A 252 18.81 2.67 15.74
CA ARG A 252 18.77 3.79 16.70
C ARG A 252 18.92 5.17 16.04
N PHE A 253 18.41 5.33 14.82
CA PHE A 253 18.38 6.62 14.12
C PHE A 253 17.82 7.74 15.00
N ASP A 254 18.66 8.75 15.27
CA ASP A 254 18.37 9.93 16.08
C ASP A 254 18.32 11.23 15.24
N GLY A 255 18.57 11.11 13.94
CA GLY A 255 18.50 12.21 12.98
C GLY A 255 17.08 12.75 12.75
N VAL A 256 17.01 13.85 11.99
CA VAL A 256 15.75 14.50 11.63
C VAL A 256 15.40 14.28 10.16
N LEU A 257 14.11 14.15 9.90
CA LEU A 257 13.50 14.10 8.58
C LEU A 257 12.57 15.30 8.49
N LEU A 258 13.10 16.45 8.07
CA LEU A 258 12.36 17.70 8.09
C LEU A 258 11.27 17.73 7.01
N TRP A 259 10.10 18.28 7.33
CA TRP A 259 8.98 18.40 6.39
C TRP A 259 9.27 19.28 5.17
N GLY A 260 10.12 20.30 5.35
CA GLY A 260 10.57 21.18 4.27
C GLY A 260 11.30 20.43 3.14
N ARG A 261 11.76 19.21 3.41
CA ARG A 261 12.35 18.31 2.42
C ARG A 261 11.26 17.45 1.81
N ILE A 262 10.92 17.73 0.55
CA ILE A 262 9.78 17.11 -0.13
C ILE A 262 9.82 15.58 -0.08
N TYR A 263 11.01 14.97 -0.23
CA TYR A 263 11.17 13.51 -0.24
C TYR A 263 10.96 12.85 1.12
N ASN A 264 10.97 13.60 2.23
CA ASN A 264 10.65 13.09 3.57
C ASN A 264 9.14 13.02 3.83
N ARG A 265 8.35 13.84 3.14
CA ARG A 265 6.90 13.95 3.37
C ARG A 265 6.13 12.64 3.22
N PRO A 266 6.44 11.71 2.30
CA PRO A 266 5.75 10.44 2.20
C PRO A 266 5.86 9.61 3.47
N PHE A 267 7.06 9.49 4.04
CA PHE A 267 7.28 8.73 5.28
C PHE A 267 6.61 9.39 6.48
N LEU A 268 6.70 10.72 6.58
CA LEU A 268 6.03 11.46 7.64
C LEU A 268 4.50 11.41 7.53
N ARG A 269 3.93 11.44 6.31
CA ARG A 269 2.49 11.24 6.07
C ARG A 269 2.05 9.83 6.40
N ALA A 270 2.87 8.82 6.07
CA ALA A 270 2.61 7.43 6.44
C ALA A 270 2.53 7.26 7.97
N LEU A 271 3.49 7.81 8.72
CA LEU A 271 3.46 7.83 10.19
C LEU A 271 2.21 8.54 10.72
N TYR A 272 1.91 9.73 10.20
CA TYR A 272 0.77 10.52 10.65
C TYR A 272 -0.55 9.75 10.50
N ASN A 273 -0.81 9.23 9.30
CA ASN A 273 -2.05 8.50 9.03
C ASN A 273 -2.11 7.13 9.73
N TYR A 274 -0.97 6.48 9.96
CA TYR A 274 -0.89 5.30 10.81
C TYR A 274 -1.29 5.63 12.26
N GLY A 275 -0.81 6.75 12.81
CA GLY A 275 -1.20 7.26 14.13
C GLY A 275 -2.71 7.53 14.22
N LEU A 276 -3.30 8.16 13.20
CA LEU A 276 -4.76 8.35 13.13
C LEU A 276 -5.52 7.02 13.08
N CYS A 277 -5.06 6.05 12.28
CA CYS A 277 -5.63 4.71 12.24
C CYS A 277 -5.61 4.03 13.61
N LEU A 278 -4.47 4.06 14.30
CA LEU A 278 -4.34 3.51 15.66
C LEU A 278 -5.34 4.14 16.61
N TRP A 279 -5.42 5.47 16.61
CA TRP A 279 -6.33 6.20 17.50
C TRP A 279 -7.80 5.83 17.22
N ARG A 280 -8.21 5.84 15.95
CA ARG A 280 -9.57 5.46 15.53
C ARG A 280 -9.90 4.00 15.84
N LEU A 281 -8.89 3.13 15.96
CA LEU A 281 -9.02 1.73 16.35
C LEU A 281 -8.91 1.51 17.87
N GLY A 282 -8.92 2.58 18.68
CA GLY A 282 -8.86 2.52 20.15
C GLY A 282 -7.47 2.26 20.72
N ARG A 283 -6.43 2.32 19.90
CA ARG A 283 -5.02 2.08 20.28
C ARG A 283 -4.31 3.39 20.60
N ALA A 284 -4.88 4.14 21.55
CA ALA A 284 -4.45 5.50 21.90
C ALA A 284 -2.98 5.57 22.39
N PRO A 285 -2.49 4.67 23.26
CA PRO A 285 -1.08 4.70 23.68
C PRO A 285 -0.11 4.54 22.49
N GLU A 286 -0.36 3.62 21.57
CA GLU A 286 0.49 3.44 20.39
C GLU A 286 0.39 4.63 19.42
N ALA A 287 -0.80 5.23 19.27
CA ALA A 287 -0.97 6.42 18.47
C ALA A 287 -0.12 7.58 19.01
N GLN A 288 -0.13 7.80 20.33
CA GLN A 288 0.67 8.85 20.98
C GLN A 288 2.15 8.66 20.69
N MET A 289 2.68 7.43 20.82
CA MET A 289 4.09 7.13 20.52
C MET A 289 4.45 7.42 19.05
N VAL A 290 3.53 7.18 18.12
CA VAL A 290 3.74 7.48 16.70
C VAL A 290 3.81 9.00 16.48
N PHE A 291 2.94 9.79 17.10
CA PHE A 291 3.02 11.24 16.99
C PHE A 291 4.26 11.82 17.67
N GLU A 292 4.70 11.27 18.81
CA GLU A 292 5.98 11.64 19.44
C GLU A 292 7.16 11.37 18.51
N ARG A 293 7.14 10.24 17.78
CA ARG A 293 8.15 9.92 16.78
C ARG A 293 8.16 10.90 15.61
N ILE A 294 7.00 11.34 15.13
CA ILE A 294 6.91 12.37 14.08
C ILE A 294 7.51 13.69 14.58
N LEU A 295 7.18 14.11 15.81
CA LEU A 295 7.73 15.33 16.41
C LEU A 295 9.24 15.22 16.61
N ALA A 296 9.76 14.03 16.95
CA ALA A 296 11.19 13.79 17.01
C ALA A 296 11.87 13.93 15.64
N PHE A 297 11.26 13.46 14.56
CA PHE A 297 11.78 13.63 13.20
C PHE A 297 11.64 15.04 12.66
N ASN A 298 10.55 15.73 12.97
CA ASN A 298 10.23 17.05 12.44
C ASN A 298 9.75 17.99 13.56
N PRO A 299 10.66 18.53 14.39
CA PRO A 299 10.26 19.33 15.56
C PRO A 299 9.49 20.60 15.24
N ASN A 300 9.68 21.17 14.04
CA ASN A 300 8.92 22.34 13.58
C ASN A 300 7.42 22.03 13.36
N ASP A 301 7.06 20.74 13.31
CA ASP A 301 5.69 20.24 13.24
C ASP A 301 4.79 20.94 12.21
N ASN A 302 5.30 21.09 11.00
CA ASN A 302 4.54 21.63 9.88
C ASN A 302 3.23 20.85 9.58
N GLN A 303 3.14 19.60 10.04
CA GLN A 303 1.97 18.72 9.84
C GLN A 303 0.88 18.89 10.91
N GLY A 304 1.18 19.54 12.03
CA GLY A 304 0.25 19.64 13.16
C GLY A 304 0.11 18.35 13.97
N ALA A 305 1.10 17.45 13.95
CA ALA A 305 1.14 16.25 14.78
C ALA A 305 1.06 16.56 16.28
N ARG A 306 1.52 17.74 16.72
CA ARG A 306 1.44 18.18 18.12
C ARG A 306 0.02 18.29 18.64
N PHE A 307 -0.95 18.59 17.78
CA PHE A 307 -2.36 18.70 18.19
C PHE A 307 -2.94 17.32 18.49
N CYS A 308 -2.64 16.32 17.66
CA CYS A 308 -3.02 14.93 17.91
C CYS A 308 -2.32 14.39 19.16
N TRP A 309 -1.00 14.63 19.28
CA TRP A 309 -0.20 14.23 20.43
C TRP A 309 -0.73 14.82 21.75
N ASP A 310 -0.98 16.13 21.82
CA ASP A 310 -1.44 16.77 23.05
C ASP A 310 -2.85 16.32 23.44
N LEU A 311 -3.74 16.14 22.45
CA LEU A 311 -5.08 15.64 22.71
C LEU A 311 -5.05 14.20 23.27
N LEU A 312 -4.26 13.30 22.66
CA LEU A 312 -4.03 11.94 23.16
C LEU A 312 -3.42 11.93 24.56
N ARG A 313 -2.41 12.77 24.81
CA ARG A 313 -1.73 12.89 26.10
C ARG A 313 -2.69 13.30 27.23
N ARG A 314 -3.77 14.01 26.92
CA ARG A 314 -4.82 14.41 27.87
C ARG A 314 -5.96 13.41 27.99
N GLY A 315 -5.89 12.28 27.28
CA GLY A 315 -6.94 11.26 27.24
C GLY A 315 -8.10 11.62 26.31
N GLY A 316 -7.89 12.51 25.34
CA GLY A 316 -8.89 12.89 24.36
C GLY A 316 -9.32 11.73 23.46
N ALA A 317 -10.61 11.70 23.11
CA ALA A 317 -11.18 10.70 22.23
C ALA A 317 -11.03 11.09 20.75
N TRP A 318 -11.13 10.11 19.86
CA TRP A 318 -11.09 10.32 18.41
C TRP A 318 -12.21 11.26 17.92
N GLU A 319 -13.39 11.18 18.55
CA GLU A 319 -14.54 12.02 18.24
C GLU A 319 -14.24 13.51 18.48
N GLU A 320 -13.48 13.84 19.52
CA GLU A 320 -13.11 15.22 19.83
C GLU A 320 -12.20 15.81 18.75
N LEU A 321 -11.27 15.03 18.20
CA LEU A 321 -10.45 15.45 17.06
C LEU A 321 -11.35 15.79 15.86
N ARG A 322 -12.30 14.90 15.53
CA ARG A 322 -13.22 15.10 14.39
C ARG A 322 -14.10 16.32 14.55
N ASP A 323 -14.58 16.59 15.76
CA ASP A 323 -15.43 17.75 16.02
C ASP A 323 -14.64 19.06 15.90
N ARG A 324 -13.36 19.08 16.30
CA ARG A 324 -12.47 20.22 16.08
C ARG A 324 -12.21 20.48 14.60
N GLU A 325 -11.94 19.43 13.81
CA GLU A 325 -11.74 19.56 12.34
C GLU A 325 -13.00 20.09 11.64
N ARG A 326 -14.18 19.61 12.05
CA ARG A 326 -15.48 20.07 11.51
C ARG A 326 -15.83 21.49 11.93
N GLY A 327 -15.50 21.87 13.17
CA GLY A 327 -15.69 23.22 13.69
C GLY A 327 -14.80 24.24 12.98
N GLY A 328 -13.52 23.90 12.77
CA GLY A 328 -12.57 24.76 12.05
C GLY A 328 -12.91 24.95 10.57
N SER A 329 -13.53 23.96 9.92
CA SER A 329 -13.98 24.09 8.53
C SER A 329 -15.19 25.02 8.34
N ARG A 330 -15.93 25.37 9.41
CA ARG A 330 -17.03 26.36 9.36
C ARG A 330 -16.55 27.80 9.52
N ASP A 331 -15.41 28.01 10.19
CA ASP A 331 -14.82 29.33 10.39
C ASP A 331 -13.74 29.68 9.34
N GLY A 332 -13.48 28.79 8.37
CA GLY A 332 -12.49 28.92 7.30
C GLY A 332 -12.95 29.67 6.04
N HIS A 333 -13.85 30.64 6.16
CA HIS A 333 -14.06 31.68 5.16
C HIS A 333 -13.70 33.02 5.80
N LEU A 334 -12.41 33.34 5.87
CA LEU A 334 -11.89 34.70 6.02
C LEU A 334 -10.39 34.70 5.67
N HIS A 335 -10.14 35.17 4.44
CA HIS A 335 -8.90 35.65 3.81
C HIS A 335 -7.74 34.70 3.52
#